data_AF-A0A946PL79-F1
#
_entry.id   AF-A0A946PL79-F1
#
_cell.length_a   1.000
_cell.length_b   1.000
_cell.length_c   1.000
_cell.angle_alpha   90.00
_cell.angle_beta   90.00
_cell.angle_gamma   90.00
#
_symmetry.space_group_name_H-M   'P 1'
#
loop_
_entity.id
_entity.type
_entity.pdbx_description
1 polymer ?
#
loop_
_entity_poly.entity_id
_entity_poly.type
_entity_poly.pdbx_seq_one_letter_code
_entity_poly.pdbx_strand_id
1 'polypeptide(L)'
;SKKKKKELTDEEKEYKSLRKQIQVNLIKFATRIPAFMYLTDFRENTLHDVITKLEPDLFRTVTGLTVSDFNLLVSLGVFNAPHMNQAIFAFRRYEDASLSYTGIESHKGLRSYGLYDTVVAVEELSAVET
;
A
#
# COMPACT_ATOMS: atom_id res chain seq x y z
N SER A 1 -4.93 21.04 -42.12
CA SER A 1 -3.47 21.22 -42.23
C SER A 1 -2.70 20.06 -41.65
N LYS A 2 -1.60 19.63 -42.29
CA LYS A 2 -0.68 18.56 -41.80
C LYS A 2 -0.16 18.83 -40.38
N LYS A 3 0.05 20.11 -40.01
CA LYS A 3 0.46 20.55 -38.67
C LYS A 3 -0.51 20.09 -37.56
N LYS A 4 -1.81 20.34 -37.76
CA LYS A 4 -2.88 19.95 -36.82
C LYS A 4 -3.00 18.43 -36.62
N LYS A 5 -2.77 17.64 -37.69
CA LYS A 5 -2.72 16.17 -37.60
C LYS A 5 -1.46 15.68 -36.84
N LYS A 6 -0.34 16.39 -36.96
CA LYS A 6 0.92 16.05 -36.25
C LYS A 6 0.81 16.36 -34.75
N GLU A 7 0.25 17.51 -34.39
CA GLU A 7 -0.04 17.91 -33.01
C GLU A 7 -0.96 16.88 -32.32
N LEU A 8 -2.07 16.49 -32.98
CA LEU A 8 -2.96 15.43 -32.47
C LEU A 8 -2.24 14.09 -32.27
N THR A 9 -1.34 13.69 -33.19
CA THR A 9 -0.57 12.44 -33.02
C THR A 9 0.49 12.50 -31.93
N ASP A 10 0.97 13.69 -31.57
CA ASP A 10 1.96 13.87 -30.53
C ASP A 10 1.29 13.86 -29.14
N GLU A 11 0.11 14.49 -29.01
CA GLU A 11 -0.74 14.38 -27.81
C GLU A 11 -1.14 12.92 -27.53
N GLU A 12 -1.60 12.18 -28.54
CA GLU A 12 -1.96 10.75 -28.39
C GLU A 12 -0.80 9.89 -27.88
N LYS A 13 0.44 10.17 -28.34
CA LYS A 13 1.64 9.47 -27.87
C LYS A 13 1.96 9.80 -26.42
N GLU A 14 1.81 11.05 -26.02
CA GLU A 14 2.05 11.49 -24.65
C GLU A 14 1.07 10.82 -23.67
N TYR A 15 -0.22 10.81 -24.00
CA TYR A 15 -1.24 10.09 -23.22
C TYR A 15 -0.92 8.60 -23.09
N LYS A 16 -0.49 7.95 -24.19
CA LYS A 16 -0.12 6.54 -24.18
C LYS A 16 1.11 6.27 -23.31
N SER A 17 2.09 7.17 -23.34
CA SER A 17 3.28 7.10 -22.49
C SER A 17 2.93 7.22 -21.00
N LEU A 18 2.12 8.22 -20.64
CA LEU A 18 1.65 8.43 -19.27
C LEU A 18 0.86 7.22 -18.73
N ARG A 19 -0.04 6.66 -19.55
CA ARG A 19 -0.78 5.45 -19.17
C ARG A 19 0.14 4.27 -18.90
N LYS A 20 1.19 4.11 -19.70
CA LYS A 20 2.19 3.05 -19.51
C LYS A 20 2.97 3.28 -18.21
N GLN A 21 3.33 4.51 -17.90
CA GLN A 21 4.00 4.86 -16.64
C GLN A 21 3.13 4.54 -15.42
N ILE A 22 1.83 4.88 -15.46
CA ILE A 22 0.87 4.54 -14.39
C ILE A 22 0.79 3.03 -14.19
N GLN A 23 0.70 2.24 -15.27
CA GLN A 23 0.68 0.78 -15.19
C GLN A 23 1.96 0.21 -14.55
N VAL A 24 3.12 0.72 -14.95
CA VAL A 24 4.40 0.29 -14.36
C VAL A 24 4.44 0.61 -12.87
N ASN A 25 3.99 1.80 -12.46
CA ASN A 25 3.94 2.20 -11.06
C ASN A 25 2.95 1.33 -10.25
N LEU A 26 1.79 1.02 -10.80
CA LEU A 26 0.82 0.10 -10.19
C LEU A 26 1.41 -1.30 -9.96
N ILE A 27 2.12 -1.85 -10.95
CA ILE A 27 2.76 -3.17 -10.84
C ILE A 27 3.84 -3.14 -9.75
N LYS A 28 4.69 -2.11 -9.73
CA LYS A 28 5.70 -1.94 -8.67
C LYS A 28 5.08 -1.85 -7.29
N PHE A 29 4.01 -1.06 -7.15
CA PHE A 29 3.28 -0.94 -5.90
C PHE A 29 2.74 -2.30 -5.45
N ALA A 30 1.94 -2.98 -6.29
CA ALA A 30 1.29 -4.24 -5.94
C ALA A 30 2.29 -5.36 -5.58
N THR A 31 3.43 -5.41 -6.25
CA THR A 31 4.44 -6.46 -6.03
C THR A 31 5.35 -6.20 -4.82
N ARG A 32 5.47 -4.94 -4.36
CA ARG A 32 6.42 -4.56 -3.30
C ARG A 32 5.74 -4.10 -2.01
N ILE A 33 4.44 -3.78 -2.06
CA ILE A 33 3.70 -3.35 -0.88
C ILE A 33 3.68 -4.39 0.25
N PRO A 34 3.57 -5.72 0.01
CA PRO A 34 3.59 -6.68 1.11
C PRO A 34 4.92 -6.69 1.87
N ALA A 35 6.04 -6.61 1.14
CA ALA A 35 7.36 -6.52 1.75
C ALA A 35 7.55 -5.22 2.54
N PHE A 36 7.02 -4.10 2.04
CA PHE A 36 7.03 -2.84 2.78
C PHE A 36 6.22 -2.94 4.08
N MET A 37 5.01 -3.52 4.04
CA MET A 37 4.15 -3.70 5.21
C MET A 37 4.75 -4.63 6.27
N TYR A 38 5.58 -5.59 5.85
CA TYR A 38 6.32 -6.48 6.75
C TYR A 38 7.49 -5.78 7.47
N LEU A 39 8.12 -4.81 6.79
CA LEU A 39 9.32 -4.14 7.31
C LEU A 39 9.05 -2.93 8.20
N THR A 40 7.85 -2.35 8.12
CA THR A 40 7.47 -1.17 8.92
C THR A 40 7.06 -1.56 10.34
N ASP A 41 7.52 -0.78 11.33
CA ASP A 41 7.10 -0.92 12.73
C ASP A 41 5.78 -0.20 13.03
N PHE A 42 5.30 0.68 12.14
CA PHE A 42 4.11 1.51 12.36
C PHE A 42 2.81 0.75 12.06
N ARG A 43 2.54 -0.30 12.84
CA ARG A 43 1.41 -1.21 12.63
C ARG A 43 0.04 -0.62 12.97
N GLU A 44 -0.02 0.39 13.84
CA GLU A 44 -1.25 1.04 14.31
C GLU A 44 -1.69 2.19 13.40
N ASN A 45 -0.80 2.67 12.52
CA ASN A 45 -1.07 3.77 11.60
C ASN A 45 -1.56 3.24 10.25
N THR A 46 -2.43 4.02 9.59
CA THR A 46 -2.89 3.69 8.24
C THR A 46 -1.70 3.59 7.28
N LEU A 47 -1.74 2.64 6.36
CA LEU A 47 -0.71 2.45 5.35
C LEU A 47 -0.48 3.73 4.54
N HIS A 48 -1.55 4.47 4.27
CA HIS A 48 -1.46 5.79 3.65
C HIS A 48 -0.57 6.75 4.46
N ASP A 49 -0.79 6.88 5.77
CA ASP A 49 0.03 7.74 6.63
C ASP A 49 1.47 7.23 6.77
N VAL A 50 1.65 5.90 6.84
CA VAL A 50 2.99 5.31 6.89
C VAL A 50 3.78 5.66 5.64
N ILE A 51 3.18 5.50 4.45
CA ILE A 51 3.82 5.83 3.17
C ILE A 51 4.12 7.33 3.05
N THR A 52 3.15 8.18 3.43
CA THR A 52 3.21 9.61 3.10
C THR A 52 3.89 10.47 4.16
N LYS A 53 3.95 10.02 5.42
CA LYS A 53 4.39 10.84 6.56
C LYS A 53 5.46 10.17 7.42
N LEU A 54 5.30 8.89 7.74
CA LEU A 54 6.13 8.23 8.77
C LEU A 54 7.39 7.63 8.17
N GLU A 55 7.27 6.90 7.06
CA GLU A 55 8.38 6.15 6.46
C GLU A 55 8.45 6.28 4.92
N PRO A 56 8.49 7.52 4.38
CA PRO A 56 8.58 7.74 2.93
C PRO A 56 9.88 7.17 2.34
N ASP A 57 10.99 7.20 3.09
CA ASP A 57 12.29 6.70 2.64
C ASP A 57 12.33 5.17 2.56
N LEU A 58 11.73 4.47 3.53
CA LEU A 58 11.57 3.02 3.47
C LEU A 58 10.67 2.64 2.28
N PHE A 59 9.55 3.34 2.09
CA PHE A 59 8.66 3.10 0.96
C PHE A 59 9.39 3.24 -0.37
N ARG A 60 10.18 4.31 -0.53
CA ARG A 60 11.00 4.54 -1.72
C ARG A 60 12.05 3.45 -1.91
N THR A 61 12.71 3.03 -0.84
CA THR A 61 13.76 2.00 -0.88
C THR A 61 13.19 0.63 -1.27
N VAL A 62 12.03 0.26 -0.73
CA VAL A 62 11.40 -1.05 -0.99
C VAL A 62 10.73 -1.08 -2.36
N THR A 63 9.93 -0.06 -2.69
CA THR A 63 9.07 -0.08 -3.89
C THR A 63 9.70 0.58 -5.12
N GLY A 64 10.67 1.47 -4.91
CA GLY A 64 11.21 2.33 -5.96
C GLY A 64 10.26 3.44 -6.40
N LEU A 65 9.17 3.69 -5.66
CA LEU A 65 8.19 4.75 -5.92
C LEU A 65 8.39 5.91 -4.93
N THR A 66 8.17 7.13 -5.41
CA THR A 66 8.14 8.31 -4.53
C THR A 66 6.75 8.51 -3.93
N VAL A 67 6.66 9.34 -2.89
CA VAL A 67 5.37 9.80 -2.35
C VAL A 67 4.54 10.50 -3.44
N SER A 68 5.17 11.25 -4.34
CA SER A 68 4.49 11.89 -5.48
C SER A 68 3.90 10.86 -6.45
N ASP A 69 4.62 9.78 -6.75
CA ASP A 69 4.09 8.68 -7.58
C ASP A 69 2.87 8.03 -6.91
N PHE A 70 2.95 7.79 -5.60
CA PHE A 70 1.84 7.21 -4.83
C PHE A 70 0.63 8.15 -4.83
N ASN A 71 0.83 9.43 -4.53
CA ASN A 71 -0.24 10.45 -4.54
C ASN A 71 -0.88 10.58 -5.92
N LEU A 72 -0.11 10.45 -7.01
CA LEU A 72 -0.66 10.41 -8.36
C LEU A 72 -1.62 9.22 -8.52
N LEU A 73 -1.22 8.01 -8.10
CA LEU A 73 -2.10 6.83 -8.15
C LEU A 73 -3.37 7.03 -7.32
N VAL A 74 -3.26 7.57 -6.11
CA VAL A 74 -4.40 7.90 -5.24
C VAL A 74 -5.33 8.91 -5.93
N SER A 75 -4.79 9.99 -6.50
CA SER A 75 -5.57 11.04 -7.17
C SER A 75 -6.30 10.54 -8.42
N LEU A 76 -5.74 9.53 -9.09
CA LEU A 76 -6.35 8.85 -10.23
C LEU A 76 -7.45 7.86 -9.83
N GLY A 77 -7.66 7.62 -8.53
CA GLY A 77 -8.74 6.77 -8.02
C GLY A 77 -8.55 5.28 -8.34
N VAL A 78 -7.31 4.82 -8.59
CA VAL A 78 -7.05 3.42 -8.99
C VAL A 78 -7.13 2.44 -7.81
N PHE A 79 -7.12 2.95 -6.58
CA PHE A 79 -7.23 2.13 -5.36
C PHE A 79 -8.68 2.07 -4.88
N ASN A 80 -9.17 0.86 -4.68
CA ASN A 80 -10.44 0.63 -3.99
C ASN A 80 -10.16 0.48 -2.48
N ALA A 81 -10.41 1.54 -1.71
CA ALA A 81 -10.10 1.59 -0.28
C ALA A 81 -10.71 0.42 0.53
N PRO A 82 -12.01 0.07 0.40
CA PRO A 82 -12.59 -1.10 1.06
C PRO A 82 -11.85 -2.41 0.77
N HIS A 83 -11.50 -2.68 -0.49
CA HIS A 83 -10.78 -3.90 -0.85
C HIS A 83 -9.35 -3.88 -0.32
N MET A 84 -8.69 -2.73 -0.37
CA MET A 84 -7.36 -2.55 0.20
C MET A 84 -7.37 -2.79 1.72
N ASN A 85 -8.36 -2.26 2.44
CA ASN A 85 -8.52 -2.49 3.87
C ASN A 85 -8.66 -3.98 4.19
N GLN A 86 -9.51 -4.70 3.45
CA GLN A 86 -9.69 -6.15 3.63
C GLN A 86 -8.41 -6.93 3.35
N ALA A 87 -7.70 -6.60 2.25
CA ALA A 87 -6.47 -7.28 1.87
C ALA A 87 -5.34 -7.07 2.90
N ILE A 88 -5.19 -5.84 3.40
CA ILE A 88 -4.17 -5.50 4.41
C ILE A 88 -4.51 -6.17 5.74
N PHE A 89 -5.78 -6.16 6.15
CA PHE A 89 -6.21 -6.84 7.37
C PHE A 89 -5.90 -8.34 7.31
N ALA A 90 -6.26 -9.00 6.20
CA ALA A 90 -5.95 -10.40 5.99
C ALA A 90 -4.44 -10.66 6.02
N PHE A 91 -3.64 -9.84 5.32
CA PHE A 91 -2.19 -9.96 5.31
C PHE A 91 -1.60 -9.91 6.73
N ARG A 92 -1.93 -8.88 7.51
CA ARG A 92 -1.41 -8.70 8.88
C ARG A 92 -1.81 -9.86 9.79
N ARG A 93 -3.05 -10.36 9.68
CA ARG A 93 -3.50 -11.54 10.44
C ARG A 93 -2.74 -12.81 10.07
N TYR A 94 -2.49 -13.04 8.77
CA TYR A 94 -1.74 -14.22 8.34
C TYR A 94 -0.27 -14.16 8.75
N GLU A 95 0.33 -12.98 8.69
CA GLU A 95 1.69 -12.72 9.15
C GLU A 95 1.85 -13.03 10.65
N ASP A 96 1.00 -12.48 11.51
CA ASP A 96 1.04 -12.74 12.96
C ASP A 96 0.75 -14.20 13.32
N ALA A 97 -0.19 -14.85 12.64
CA ALA A 97 -0.45 -16.28 12.82
C ALA A 97 0.76 -17.14 12.40
N SER A 98 1.49 -16.74 11.35
CA SER A 98 2.65 -17.49 10.86
C SER A 98 3.85 -17.37 11.79
N LEU A 99 4.09 -16.20 12.38
CA LEU A 99 5.20 -15.95 13.30
C LEU A 99 4.94 -16.54 14.70
N SER A 100 3.70 -16.46 15.19
CA SER A 100 3.34 -17.04 16.49
C SER A 100 3.49 -18.57 16.53
N TYR A 101 3.24 -19.27 15.43
CA TYR A 101 3.53 -20.71 15.33
C TYR A 101 5.01 -21.05 15.53
N THR A 102 5.91 -20.13 15.19
CA THR A 102 7.36 -20.28 15.44
C THR A 102 7.81 -19.86 16.84
N GLY A 103 6.86 -19.44 17.69
CA GLY A 103 7.14 -18.95 19.05
C GLY A 103 7.62 -17.50 19.10
N ILE A 104 7.57 -16.76 18.00
CA ILE A 104 7.95 -15.35 17.92
C ILE A 104 6.68 -14.50 17.99
N GLU A 105 6.53 -13.74 19.07
CA GLU A 105 5.50 -12.69 19.16
C GLU A 105 5.97 -11.48 18.33
N SER A 106 5.43 -11.33 17.11
CA SER A 106 5.88 -10.33 16.13
C SER A 106 5.74 -8.90 16.66
N HIS A 107 4.59 -8.59 17.26
CA HIS A 107 4.21 -7.24 17.68
C HIS A 107 3.56 -7.26 19.06
N LYS A 108 4.40 -7.41 20.10
CA LYS A 108 3.95 -7.48 21.49
C LYS A 108 3.15 -6.24 21.88
N GLY A 109 1.93 -6.45 22.35
CA GLY A 109 1.07 -5.38 22.86
C GLY A 109 0.35 -4.55 21.79
N LEU A 110 0.33 -5.01 20.52
CA LEU A 110 -0.43 -4.35 19.46
C LEU A 110 -1.93 -4.38 19.77
N ARG A 111 -2.57 -3.22 19.85
CA ARG A 111 -4.01 -3.10 20.19
C ARG A 111 -4.88 -2.74 18.99
N SER A 112 -4.27 -2.27 17.92
CA SER A 112 -4.98 -1.89 16.70
C SER A 112 -4.18 -2.21 15.45
N TYR A 113 -4.89 -2.49 14.35
CA TYR A 113 -4.32 -2.60 13.02
C TYR A 113 -4.67 -1.37 12.20
N GLY A 114 -3.63 -0.68 11.75
CA GLY A 114 -3.71 0.25 10.64
C GLY A 114 -3.86 -0.50 9.32
N LEU A 115 -4.95 -0.21 8.62
CA LEU A 115 -5.30 -0.75 7.31
C LEU A 115 -4.84 0.21 6.21
N TYR A 116 -5.56 0.31 5.09
CA TYR A 116 -5.19 1.25 4.01
C TYR A 116 -5.40 2.70 4.45
N ASP A 117 -6.62 3.03 4.86
CA ASP A 117 -7.07 4.37 5.26
C ASP A 117 -7.90 4.38 6.54
N THR A 118 -8.05 3.23 7.20
CA THR A 118 -8.78 3.07 8.46
C THR A 118 -7.93 2.33 9.50
N VAL A 119 -8.36 2.41 10.76
CA VAL A 119 -7.75 1.68 11.88
C VAL A 119 -8.84 0.85 12.54
N VAL A 120 -8.53 -0.41 12.86
CA VAL A 120 -9.44 -1.34 13.53
C VAL A 120 -8.80 -1.85 14.81
N ALA A 121 -9.59 -2.07 15.86
CA ALA A 121 -9.10 -2.71 17.08
C ALA A 121 -8.73 -4.18 16.79
N VAL A 122 -7.69 -4.68 17.45
CA VAL A 122 -7.43 -6.11 17.53
C VAL A 122 -8.50 -6.67 18.46
N GLU A 123 -9.33 -7.59 17.97
CA GLU A 123 -10.17 -8.39 18.86
C GLU A 123 -9.21 -9.17 19.77
N GLU A 124 -9.12 -8.78 21.04
CA GLU A 124 -8.56 -9.67 22.06
C GLU A 124 -9.39 -10.95 21.96
N LEU A 125 -8.74 -12.05 21.61
CA LEU A 125 -9.23 -13.36 21.99
C LEU A 125 -9.29 -13.32 23.52
N SER A 126 -10.41 -12.86 24.06
CA SER A 126 -10.74 -13.04 25.46
C SER A 126 -10.56 -14.53 25.68
N ALA A 127 -9.54 -14.90 26.47
CA ALA A 127 -9.39 -16.25 26.94
C ALA A 127 -10.75 -16.62 27.53
N VAL A 128 -11.47 -17.48 26.80
CA VAL A 128 -12.64 -18.13 27.35
C VAL A 128 -12.06 -19.09 28.38
N GLU A 129 -11.92 -18.58 29.60
CA GLU A 129 -11.78 -19.40 30.79
C GLU A 129 -13.07 -20.20 30.91
N THR A 130 -13.02 -21.46 30.46
CA THR A 130 -13.95 -22.52 30.87
C THR A 130 -13.15 -23.81 31.03
#